data_AF-A0A0S9PEB1-F1
#
_entry.id   AF-A0A0S9PEB1-F1
#
_cell.length_a   1.000
_cell.length_b   1.000
_cell.length_c   1.000
_cell.angle_alpha   90.00
_cell.angle_beta   90.00
_cell.angle_gamma   90.00
#
_symmetry.space_group_name_H-M   'P 1'
#
loop_
_entity.id
_entity.type
_entity.pdbx_description
1 polymer ?
#
loop_
_entity_poly.entity_id
_entity_poly.type
_entity_poly.pdbx_seq_one_letter_code
_entity_poly.pdbx_strand_id
1 'polypeptide(L)'
;MFRRHPVLSVLTVLYLAGVAWVTLGPEPYDSGTSGVLWRFLRFFARYEATDWITFGRVEFTANIAMFVPLGIFFVLLFGRRHWWLAILLCGALSCAIEISQGALLPTRVSDLADVIANTSGGAIGAVLGVVLMSISLARRSRRRVRANAVHALG
;
A
#
# COMPACT_ATOMS: atom_id res chain seq x y z
N MET A 1 19.97 7.51 4.07
CA MET A 1 19.53 6.63 2.96
C MET A 1 18.77 7.35 1.85
N PHE A 2 17.89 8.32 2.14
CA PHE A 2 17.15 9.13 1.14
C PHE A 2 18.00 9.69 -0.01
N ARG A 3 19.25 10.10 0.25
CA ARG A 3 20.16 10.64 -0.77
C ARG A 3 20.59 9.65 -1.87
N ARG A 4 20.45 8.33 -1.66
CA ARG A 4 20.86 7.32 -2.68
C ARG A 4 19.77 6.97 -3.68
N HIS A 5 18.51 7.27 -3.37
CA HIS A 5 17.36 7.01 -4.25
C HIS A 5 16.34 8.18 -4.21
N PRO A 6 16.70 9.35 -4.76
CA PRO A 6 15.86 10.55 -4.70
C PRO A 6 14.50 10.34 -5.39
N VAL A 7 14.49 9.67 -6.55
CA VAL A 7 13.26 9.38 -7.30
C VAL A 7 12.30 8.50 -6.49
N LEU A 8 12.79 7.41 -5.90
CA LEU A 8 11.95 6.53 -5.06
C LEU A 8 11.38 7.29 -3.86
N SER A 9 12.20 8.14 -3.25
CA SER A 9 11.76 8.93 -2.09
C SER A 9 10.65 9.91 -2.48
N VAL A 10 10.78 10.59 -3.62
CA VAL A 10 9.74 11.47 -4.16
C VAL A 10 8.47 10.69 -4.48
N LEU A 11 8.58 9.54 -5.13
CA LEU A 11 7.42 8.68 -5.42
C LEU A 11 6.72 8.21 -4.14
N THR A 12 7.47 7.81 -3.11
CA THR A 12 6.90 7.42 -1.82
C THR A 12 6.16 8.59 -1.16
N VAL A 13 6.74 9.80 -1.19
CA VAL A 13 6.11 10.99 -0.61
C VAL A 13 4.85 11.39 -1.39
N LEU A 14 4.90 11.37 -2.72
CA LEU A 14 3.71 11.63 -3.56
C LEU A 14 2.62 10.59 -3.32
N TYR A 15 3.00 9.32 -3.18
CA TYR A 15 2.06 8.25 -2.86
C TYR A 15 1.43 8.44 -1.48
N LEU A 16 2.24 8.74 -0.46
CA LEU A 16 1.75 9.03 0.89
C LEU A 16 0.82 10.25 0.92
N ALA A 17 1.11 11.29 0.14
CA ALA A 17 0.22 12.44 0.00
C ALA A 17 -1.11 12.04 -0.65
N GLY A 18 -1.08 11.19 -1.68
CA GLY A 18 -2.28 10.63 -2.29
C GLY A 18 -3.10 9.77 -1.33
N VAL A 19 -2.44 8.91 -0.56
CA VAL A 19 -3.05 8.10 0.51
C VAL A 19 -3.73 9.00 1.54
N ALA A 20 -3.00 9.99 2.08
CA ALA A 20 -3.52 10.93 3.05
C ALA A 20 -4.70 11.73 2.48
N TRP A 21 -4.66 12.14 1.21
CA TRP A 21 -5.77 12.79 0.54
C TRP A 21 -7.01 11.88 0.44
N VAL A 22 -6.82 10.59 0.16
CA VAL A 22 -7.93 9.64 0.07
C VAL A 22 -8.53 9.32 1.44
N THR A 23 -7.71 9.21 2.49
CA THR A 23 -8.18 8.80 3.83
C THR A 23 -8.61 9.96 4.72
N LEU A 24 -7.99 11.13 4.58
CA LEU A 24 -8.28 12.35 5.34
C LEU A 24 -9.02 13.40 4.50
N GLY A 25 -9.25 13.12 3.22
CA GLY A 25 -10.05 13.99 2.35
C GLY A 25 -11.48 14.14 2.87
N PRO A 26 -12.17 15.22 2.46
CA PRO A 26 -13.55 15.47 2.87
C PRO A 26 -14.43 14.25 2.59
N GLU A 27 -15.23 13.90 3.58
CA GLU A 27 -15.99 12.65 3.70
C GLU A 27 -16.52 12.09 2.36
N PRO A 28 -16.32 10.78 2.08
CA PRO A 28 -17.12 10.07 1.08
C PRO A 28 -18.62 10.04 1.40
N TYR A 29 -18.98 10.43 2.63
CA TYR A 29 -20.34 10.53 3.14
C TYR A 29 -21.08 11.81 2.71
N ASP A 30 -20.40 12.72 2.01
CA ASP A 30 -21.11 13.80 1.34
C ASP A 30 -21.62 13.32 -0.04
N SER A 31 -22.82 13.77 -0.38
CA SER A 31 -23.73 13.25 -1.42
C SER A 31 -23.17 13.10 -2.86
N GLY A 32 -21.94 13.53 -3.14
CA GLY A 32 -21.28 13.47 -4.46
C GLY A 32 -20.32 12.29 -4.69
N THR A 33 -19.48 11.92 -3.70
CA THR A 33 -18.45 10.87 -3.85
C THR A 33 -19.01 9.47 -3.65
N SER A 34 -20.08 9.37 -2.87
CA SER A 34 -20.98 8.20 -2.80
C SER A 34 -21.40 7.72 -4.20
N GLY A 35 -21.43 8.59 -5.22
CA GLY A 35 -21.82 8.26 -6.57
C GLY A 35 -21.09 7.06 -7.18
N VAL A 36 -19.76 6.94 -7.10
CA VAL A 36 -19.01 5.89 -7.82
C VAL A 36 -19.03 4.57 -7.07
N LEU A 37 -18.71 4.57 -5.78
CA LEU A 37 -18.73 3.35 -4.95
C LEU A 37 -20.15 2.80 -4.83
N TRP A 38 -21.17 3.65 -4.67
CA TRP A 38 -22.57 3.20 -4.73
C TRP A 38 -23.02 2.83 -6.13
N ARG A 39 -22.41 3.34 -7.23
CA ARG A 39 -22.70 2.86 -8.59
C ARG A 39 -22.16 1.45 -8.79
N PHE A 40 -20.94 1.19 -8.32
CA PHE A 40 -20.34 -0.14 -8.31
C PHE A 40 -21.16 -1.11 -7.45
N LEU A 41 -21.50 -0.74 -6.22
CA LEU A 41 -22.31 -1.57 -5.33
C LEU A 41 -23.72 -1.79 -5.91
N ARG A 42 -24.40 -0.76 -6.45
CA ARG A 42 -25.71 -0.93 -7.12
C ARG A 42 -25.66 -1.69 -8.44
N PHE A 43 -24.50 -1.83 -9.06
CA PHE A 43 -24.34 -2.65 -10.25
C PHE A 43 -24.31 -4.14 -9.84
N PHE A 44 -23.55 -4.48 -8.79
CA PHE A 44 -23.41 -5.85 -8.31
C PHE A 44 -24.57 -6.31 -7.42
N ALA A 45 -25.21 -5.44 -6.65
CA ALA A 45 -26.41 -5.75 -5.88
C ALA A 45 -27.62 -6.20 -6.73
N ARG A 46 -27.51 -6.13 -8.07
CA ARG A 46 -28.50 -6.68 -9.02
C ARG A 46 -28.43 -8.20 -9.15
N TYR A 47 -27.39 -8.84 -8.61
CA TYR A 47 -27.20 -10.28 -8.64
C TYR A 47 -27.07 -10.82 -7.21
N GLU A 48 -27.93 -11.77 -6.86
CA GLU A 48 -27.92 -12.45 -5.54
C GLU A 48 -26.58 -13.14 -5.26
N ALA A 49 -25.84 -13.55 -6.30
CA ALA A 49 -24.51 -14.13 -6.18
C ALA A 49 -23.43 -13.14 -5.66
N THR A 50 -23.73 -11.86 -5.57
CA THR A 50 -22.80 -10.79 -5.12
C THR A 50 -23.25 -10.10 -3.84
N ASP A 51 -24.20 -10.68 -3.10
CA ASP A 51 -24.66 -10.19 -1.80
C ASP A 51 -23.55 -10.16 -0.73
N TRP A 52 -22.48 -10.93 -0.95
CA TRP A 52 -21.26 -10.92 -0.13
C TRP A 52 -20.37 -9.68 -0.35
N ILE A 53 -20.63 -8.85 -1.37
CA ILE A 53 -19.91 -7.60 -1.64
C ILE A 53 -20.58 -6.46 -0.87
N THR A 54 -20.31 -6.39 0.42
CA THR A 54 -20.77 -5.31 1.28
C THR A 54 -19.83 -4.11 1.21
N PHE A 55 -20.35 -2.91 1.51
CA PHE A 55 -19.56 -1.67 1.57
C PHE A 55 -18.29 -1.83 2.42
N GLY A 56 -18.43 -2.38 3.64
CA GLY A 56 -17.30 -2.59 4.55
C GLY A 56 -16.24 -3.57 4.01
N ARG A 57 -16.62 -4.59 3.24
CA ARG A 57 -15.64 -5.50 2.61
C ARG A 57 -14.86 -4.83 1.48
N VAL A 58 -15.52 -3.97 0.71
CA VAL A 58 -14.87 -3.19 -0.34
C VAL A 58 -13.91 -2.18 0.28
N GLU A 59 -14.32 -1.47 1.34
CA GLU A 59 -13.47 -0.55 2.10
C GLU A 59 -12.25 -1.28 2.69
N PHE A 60 -12.46 -2.40 3.39
CA PHE A 60 -11.39 -3.25 3.93
C PHE A 60 -10.40 -3.71 2.85
N THR A 61 -10.90 -4.18 1.71
CA THR A 61 -10.04 -4.66 0.60
C THR A 61 -9.31 -3.51 -0.09
N ALA A 62 -9.95 -2.36 -0.24
CA ALA A 62 -9.32 -1.16 -0.80
C ALA A 62 -8.19 -0.65 0.10
N ASN A 63 -8.40 -0.66 1.41
CA ASN A 63 -7.39 -0.33 2.42
C ASN A 63 -6.16 -1.25 2.35
N ILE A 64 -6.37 -2.57 2.24
CA ILE A 64 -5.28 -3.52 1.96
C ILE A 64 -4.55 -3.14 0.67
N ALA A 65 -5.28 -2.99 -0.43
CA ALA A 65 -4.71 -2.72 -1.75
C ALA A 65 -3.89 -1.43 -1.78
N MET A 66 -4.33 -0.39 -1.07
CA MET A 66 -3.66 0.89 -0.97
C MET A 66 -2.35 0.80 -0.16
N PHE A 67 -2.28 -0.05 0.85
CA PHE A 67 -1.06 -0.21 1.66
C PHE A 67 -0.02 -1.17 1.06
N VAL A 68 -0.41 -2.03 0.11
CA VAL A 68 0.53 -2.94 -0.59
C VAL A 68 1.68 -2.18 -1.29
N PRO A 69 1.44 -1.17 -2.14
CA PRO A 69 2.52 -0.40 -2.75
C PRO A 69 3.40 0.31 -1.73
N LEU A 70 2.81 0.78 -0.63
CA LEU A 70 3.55 1.45 0.45
C LEU A 70 4.55 0.50 1.13
N GLY A 71 4.11 -0.72 1.44
CA GLY A 71 4.99 -1.77 1.97
C GLY A 71 6.16 -2.09 1.02
N ILE A 72 5.90 -2.15 -0.29
CA ILE A 72 6.94 -2.35 -1.31
C ILE A 72 7.95 -1.18 -1.27
N PHE A 73 7.47 0.06 -1.29
CA PHE A 73 8.33 1.24 -1.29
C PHE A 73 9.21 1.31 -0.04
N PHE A 74 8.67 1.02 1.14
CA PHE A 74 9.47 0.99 2.36
C PHE A 74 10.55 -0.10 2.31
N VAL A 75 10.26 -1.30 1.81
CA VAL A 75 11.32 -2.32 1.63
C VAL A 75 12.37 -1.88 0.63
N LEU A 76 11.98 -1.22 -0.47
CA LEU A 76 12.94 -0.69 -1.44
C LEU A 76 13.80 0.45 -0.85
N LEU A 77 13.25 1.24 0.08
CA LEU A 77 13.93 2.36 0.71
C LEU A 77 14.87 1.93 1.85
N PHE A 78 14.45 0.99 2.69
CA PHE A 78 15.21 0.50 3.86
C PHE A 78 16.02 -0.78 3.58
N GLY A 79 15.75 -1.43 2.45
CA GLY A 79 16.37 -2.66 2.02
C GLY A 79 15.78 -3.91 2.66
N ARG A 80 15.98 -5.06 2.00
CA ARG A 80 15.46 -6.38 2.39
C ARG A 80 15.75 -6.78 3.85
N ARG A 81 16.91 -6.40 4.41
CA ARG A 81 17.28 -6.79 5.80
C ARG A 81 16.37 -6.15 6.85
N HIS A 82 15.78 -5.00 6.54
CA HIS A 82 14.91 -4.25 7.45
C HIS A 82 13.44 -4.27 6.98
N TRP A 83 13.02 -5.35 6.31
CA TRP A 83 11.67 -5.46 5.76
C TRP A 83 10.56 -5.32 6.81
N TRP A 84 10.84 -5.75 8.05
CA TRP A 84 9.93 -5.62 9.19
C TRP A 84 9.62 -4.15 9.53
N LEU A 85 10.54 -3.20 9.23
CA LEU A 85 10.25 -1.77 9.39
C LEU A 85 9.11 -1.32 8.48
N ALA A 86 8.95 -1.92 7.30
CA ALA A 86 7.84 -1.58 6.43
C ALA A 86 6.49 -1.90 7.08
N ILE A 87 6.38 -3.02 7.79
CA ILE A 87 5.17 -3.43 8.51
C ILE A 87 4.90 -2.48 9.67
N LEU A 88 5.91 -2.21 10.50
CA LEU A 88 5.77 -1.30 11.63
C LEU A 88 5.37 0.11 11.19
N LEU A 89 5.97 0.63 10.11
CA LEU A 89 5.65 1.95 9.58
C LEU A 89 4.24 1.98 8.96
N CYS A 90 3.81 0.92 8.29
CA CYS A 90 2.43 0.83 7.78
C CYS A 90 1.42 0.78 8.92
N GLY A 91 1.67 -0.02 9.97
CA GLY A 91 0.80 -0.06 11.15
C GLY A 91 0.76 1.27 11.89
N ALA A 92 1.92 1.90 12.13
CA ALA A 92 2.00 3.20 12.77
C ALA A 92 1.29 4.30 11.96
N LEU A 93 1.46 4.29 10.63
CA LEU A 93 0.74 5.21 9.74
C LEU A 93 -0.77 4.96 9.80
N SER A 94 -1.21 3.70 9.83
CA SER A 94 -2.64 3.39 9.96
C SER A 94 -3.22 3.88 11.27
N CYS A 95 -2.52 3.69 12.40
CA CYS A 95 -2.95 4.25 13.68
C CYS A 95 -3.00 5.79 13.64
N ALA A 96 -2.02 6.43 12.99
CA ALA A 96 -2.02 7.88 12.84
C ALA A 96 -3.20 8.38 12.00
N ILE A 97 -3.59 7.65 10.95
CA ILE A 97 -4.77 7.94 10.14
C ILE A 97 -6.03 7.84 11.01
N GLU A 98 -6.22 6.73 11.73
CA GLU A 98 -7.38 6.51 12.62
C GLU A 98 -7.51 7.61 13.68
N ILE A 99 -6.40 7.96 14.37
CA ILE A 99 -6.39 9.02 15.37
C ILE A 99 -6.76 10.36 14.74
N SER A 100 -6.24 10.64 13.54
CA SER A 100 -6.53 11.87 12.82
C SER A 100 -7.99 11.92 12.37
N GLN A 101 -8.56 10.80 11.92
CA GLN A 101 -9.97 10.69 11.55
C GLN A 101 -10.86 10.88 12.79
N GLY A 102 -10.60 10.19 13.90
CA GLY A 102 -11.38 10.35 15.14
C GLY A 102 -11.30 11.75 15.74
N ALA A 103 -10.19 12.47 15.53
CA ALA A 103 -10.04 13.85 16.03
C ALA A 103 -10.66 14.90 15.10
N LEU A 104 -10.67 14.67 13.78
CA LEU A 104 -11.04 15.68 12.77
C LEU A 104 -12.39 15.42 12.09
N LEU A 105 -12.93 14.20 12.18
CA LEU A 105 -14.17 13.77 11.52
C LEU A 105 -15.15 13.24 12.59
N PRO A 106 -16.05 14.10 13.12
CA PRO A 106 -16.91 13.81 14.28
C PRO A 106 -17.87 12.62 14.11
N THR A 107 -18.10 12.21 12.87
CA THR A 107 -19.04 11.17 12.42
C THR A 107 -18.37 9.82 12.15
N ARG A 108 -17.03 9.75 12.12
CA ARG A 108 -16.28 8.50 11.87
C ARG A 108 -16.05 7.77 13.19
N VAL A 109 -16.56 6.54 13.28
CA VAL A 109 -16.16 5.60 14.34
C VAL A 109 -14.83 4.99 13.90
N SER A 110 -13.81 5.12 14.75
CA SER A 110 -12.52 4.45 14.54
C SER A 110 -12.73 2.93 14.49
N ASP A 111 -12.30 2.29 13.41
CA ASP A 111 -12.49 0.86 13.21
C ASP A 111 -11.15 0.12 13.27
N LEU A 112 -11.04 -0.81 14.23
CA LEU A 112 -9.90 -1.71 14.32
C LEU A 112 -9.70 -2.50 13.00
N ALA A 113 -10.77 -2.73 12.25
CA ALA A 113 -10.71 -3.38 10.95
C ALA A 113 -9.83 -2.62 9.95
N ASP A 114 -9.81 -1.28 9.97
CA ASP A 114 -9.02 -0.47 9.06
C ASP A 114 -7.53 -0.53 9.39
N VAL A 115 -7.19 -0.53 10.69
CA VAL A 115 -5.80 -0.78 11.15
C VAL A 115 -5.32 -2.16 10.71
N ILE A 116 -6.16 -3.18 10.86
CA ILE A 116 -5.84 -4.54 10.44
C ILE A 116 -5.67 -4.61 8.92
N ALA A 117 -6.57 -4.02 8.14
CA ALA A 117 -6.52 -3.98 6.68
C ALA A 117 -5.22 -3.34 6.19
N ASN A 118 -4.93 -2.13 6.64
CA ASN A 118 -3.76 -1.36 6.24
C ASN A 118 -2.46 -2.06 6.64
N THR A 119 -2.39 -2.59 7.86
CA THR A 119 -1.22 -3.35 8.33
C THR A 119 -1.02 -4.63 7.52
N SER A 120 -2.11 -5.33 7.18
CA SER A 120 -2.07 -6.53 6.33
C SER A 120 -1.58 -6.21 4.91
N GLY A 121 -2.08 -5.12 4.31
CA GLY A 121 -1.58 -4.60 3.04
C GLY A 121 -0.09 -4.28 3.08
N GLY A 122 0.36 -3.60 4.14
CA GLY A 122 1.77 -3.29 4.38
C GLY A 122 2.64 -4.55 4.48
N ALA A 123 2.15 -5.60 5.16
CA ALA A 123 2.83 -6.89 5.26
C ALA A 123 2.95 -7.61 3.92
N ILE A 124 1.86 -7.69 3.15
CA ILE A 124 1.87 -8.25 1.79
C ILE A 124 2.86 -7.48 0.91
N GLY A 125 2.79 -6.15 0.94
CA GLY A 125 3.71 -5.27 0.22
C GLY A 125 5.17 -5.50 0.61
N ALA A 126 5.45 -5.67 1.90
CA ALA A 126 6.81 -5.92 2.38
C ALA A 126 7.36 -7.25 1.84
N VAL A 127 6.57 -8.32 1.89
CA VAL A 127 6.95 -9.63 1.33
C VAL A 127 7.22 -9.52 -0.17
N LEU A 128 6.34 -8.86 -0.92
CA LEU A 128 6.54 -8.62 -2.36
C LEU A 128 7.82 -7.82 -2.64
N GLY A 129 8.08 -6.76 -1.87
CA GLY A 129 9.30 -5.95 -1.99
C GLY A 129 10.57 -6.78 -1.74
N VAL A 130 10.55 -7.67 -0.75
CA VAL A 130 11.66 -8.60 -0.46
C VAL A 130 11.91 -9.55 -1.63
N VAL A 131 10.85 -10.12 -2.21
CA VAL A 131 10.93 -11.02 -3.36
C VAL A 131 11.50 -10.29 -4.58
N LEU A 132 10.97 -9.11 -4.91
CA LEU A 132 11.43 -8.29 -6.04
C LEU A 132 12.92 -7.94 -5.93
N MET A 133 13.36 -7.54 -4.73
CA MET A 133 14.77 -7.22 -4.49
C MET A 133 15.66 -8.46 -4.62
N SER A 134 15.20 -9.61 -4.10
CA SER A 134 15.94 -10.88 -4.17
C SER A 134 16.12 -11.36 -5.61
N ILE A 135 15.07 -11.28 -6.43
CA ILE A 135 15.12 -11.62 -7.86
C ILE A 135 16.07 -10.67 -8.60
N SER A 136 16.00 -9.37 -8.31
CA SER A 136 16.84 -8.35 -8.96
C SER A 136 18.33 -8.56 -8.68
N LEU A 137 18.69 -8.89 -7.43
CA LEU A 137 20.07 -9.19 -7.04
C LEU A 137 20.58 -10.48 -7.71
N ALA A 138 19.76 -11.53 -7.74
CA ALA A 138 20.11 -12.79 -8.41
C ALA A 138 20.34 -12.60 -9.92
N ARG A 139 19.54 -11.74 -10.57
CA ARG A 139 19.72 -11.39 -12.00
C ARG A 139 21.00 -10.58 -12.24
N ARG A 140 21.32 -9.61 -11.36
CA ARG A 140 22.56 -8.82 -11.46
C ARG A 140 23.82 -9.68 -11.31
N SER A 141 23.81 -10.63 -10.37
CA SER A 141 24.93 -11.57 -10.20
C SER A 141 25.17 -12.40 -11.47
N ARG A 142 24.12 -13.00 -12.03
CA ARG A 142 24.21 -13.79 -13.28
C ARG A 142 24.71 -12.97 -14.48
N ARG A 143 24.27 -11.72 -14.62
CA ARG A 143 24.74 -10.82 -15.70
C ARG A 143 26.23 -10.51 -15.57
N ARG A 144 26.73 -10.26 -14.35
CA ARG A 144 28.15 -10.00 -14.10
C ARG A 144 29.02 -11.21 -14.46
N VAL A 145 28.61 -12.41 -14.05
CA VAL A 145 29.33 -13.65 -14.38
C VAL A 145 29.39 -13.86 -15.90
N ARG A 146 28.27 -13.65 -16.63
CA ARG A 146 28.27 -13.74 -18.10
C ARG A 146 29.19 -12.71 -18.76
N ALA A 147 29.17 -11.45 -18.31
CA ALA A 147 30.03 -10.40 -18.88
C ALA A 147 31.52 -10.73 -18.70
N ASN A 148 31.91 -11.23 -17.52
CA ASN A 148 33.30 -11.63 -17.26
C ASN A 148 33.73 -12.82 -18.12
N ALA A 149 32.83 -13.79 -18.37
CA ALA A 149 33.14 -14.94 -19.23
C ALA A 149 33.36 -14.53 -20.69
N VAL A 150 32.61 -13.54 -21.21
CA VAL A 150 32.80 -13.01 -22.57
C VAL A 150 34.15 -12.29 -22.70
N HIS A 151 34.54 -11.50 -21.69
CA HIS A 151 35.85 -10.82 -21.69
C HIS A 151 37.05 -11.77 -21.56
N ALA A 152 36.89 -12.96 -21.00
CA ALA A 152 37.97 -13.93 -20.85
C ALA A 152 38.24 -14.77 -22.11
N LEU A 153 37.37 -14.69 -23.13
CA LEU A 153 37.41 -15.50 -24.35
C LEU A 153 37.80 -14.70 -25.61
N GLY A 154 37.99 -13.38 -25.50
CA GLY A 154 38.43 -12.49 -26.60
C GLY A 154 39.77 -11.87 -26.28
#